data_AF-A0A1V4CYX4-F1
#
_entry.id   AF-A0A1V4CYX4-F1
#
_cell.length_a   1.000
_cell.length_b   1.000
_cell.length_c   1.000
_cell.angle_alpha   90.00
_cell.angle_beta   90.00
_cell.angle_gamma   90.00
#
_symmetry.space_group_name_H-M   'P 1'
#
loop_
_entity.id
_entity.type
_entity.pdbx_description
1 polymer ?
#
loop_
_entity_poly.entity_id
_entity_poly.type
_entity_poly.pdbx_seq_one_letter_code
_entity_poly.pdbx_strand_id
1 'polypeptide(L)'
;MYSLSQIKPDDVGLIRILQTETPSSFRLICFPESAHSTAYYLSLSELLLPTVEVLAIQYPLYAGLEDDEPLTDSADLADRIFGALGEWMDRPLAFFGHRAGADLAYRVAERLERETGTPLLTLFVSGRTAHWGMTLGPPALGCRIVALAGEGDPKTPLRGVRAWRRRTSGRFDLEVFPGSRYYLDSSRREVVNLVHDQLLSQVPVDAEWEAGAEDQGA
;
A
#
# COMPACT_ATOMS: atom_id res chain seq x y z
N MET A 1 -21.09 -13.25 -7.96
CA MET A 1 -21.90 -13.10 -6.73
C MET A 1 -21.10 -13.71 -5.60
N TYR A 2 -20.22 -12.94 -4.94
CA TYR A 2 -19.38 -13.46 -3.86
C TYR A 2 -20.22 -13.65 -2.60
N SER A 3 -20.20 -14.87 -2.05
CA SER A 3 -20.82 -15.19 -0.77
C SER A 3 -20.05 -14.47 0.34
N LEU A 4 -20.70 -13.53 1.02
CA LEU A 4 -20.20 -12.82 2.22
C LEU A 4 -20.09 -13.75 3.45
N SER A 5 -19.89 -15.05 3.26
CA SER A 5 -19.91 -16.03 4.34
C SER A 5 -18.50 -16.31 4.85
N GLN A 6 -18.27 -15.87 6.09
CA GLN A 6 -17.26 -16.33 7.07
C GLN A 6 -15.97 -15.51 7.26
N ILE A 7 -16.02 -14.18 7.17
CA ILE A 7 -15.04 -13.37 7.92
C ILE A 7 -15.61 -13.20 9.33
N LYS A 8 -14.95 -13.77 10.35
CA LYS A 8 -15.34 -13.49 11.74
C LYS A 8 -15.16 -11.99 12.00
N PRO A 9 -15.98 -11.35 12.86
CA PRO A 9 -15.89 -9.91 13.12
C PRO A 9 -14.48 -9.44 13.52
N ASP A 10 -13.73 -10.33 14.15
CA ASP A 10 -12.39 -10.09 14.65
C ASP A 10 -11.29 -10.33 13.61
N ASP A 11 -11.55 -10.89 12.42
CA ASP A 11 -10.54 -11.32 11.44
C ASP A 11 -10.09 -10.22 10.46
N VAL A 12 -8.81 -10.25 10.07
CA VAL A 12 -8.25 -9.42 8.99
C VAL A 12 -8.51 -10.14 7.67
N GLY A 13 -9.15 -9.44 6.72
CA GLY A 13 -9.37 -9.95 5.37
C GLY A 13 -8.64 -9.12 4.32
N LEU A 14 -8.24 -9.74 3.21
CA LEU A 14 -7.91 -9.02 1.98
C LEU A 14 -9.10 -9.11 1.03
N ILE A 15 -9.62 -7.96 0.61
CA ILE A 15 -10.68 -7.88 -0.40
C ILE A 15 -10.03 -7.55 -1.73
N ARG A 16 -10.12 -8.49 -2.67
CA ARG A 16 -9.86 -8.22 -4.09
C ARG A 16 -10.98 -7.36 -4.64
N ILE A 17 -10.65 -6.15 -5.09
CA ILE A 17 -11.66 -5.14 -5.43
C ILE A 17 -12.26 -5.39 -6.82
N LEU A 18 -11.44 -5.86 -7.77
CA LEU A 18 -11.84 -6.28 -9.12
C LEU A 18 -10.88 -7.38 -9.62
N GLN A 19 -11.38 -8.27 -10.49
CA GLN A 19 -10.59 -9.35 -11.10
C GLN A 19 -10.66 -9.27 -12.62
N THR A 20 -9.49 -9.20 -13.27
CA THR A 20 -9.36 -9.35 -14.72
C THR A 20 -9.09 -10.79 -15.10
N GLU A 21 -9.51 -11.19 -16.31
CA GLU A 21 -9.13 -12.49 -16.89
C GLU A 21 -7.65 -12.53 -17.27
N THR A 22 -7.04 -11.36 -17.52
CA THR A 22 -5.61 -11.21 -17.79
C THR A 22 -4.84 -11.04 -16.48
N PRO A 23 -3.73 -11.77 -16.26
CA PRO A 23 -2.92 -11.61 -15.06
C PRO A 23 -2.18 -10.25 -15.05
N SER A 24 -2.32 -9.50 -13.96
CA SER A 24 -1.63 -8.21 -13.75
C SER A 24 -0.15 -8.39 -13.42
N SER A 25 0.70 -7.47 -13.87
CA SER A 25 2.15 -7.52 -13.62
C SER A 25 2.53 -7.18 -12.17
N PHE A 26 1.70 -6.39 -11.48
CA PHE A 26 1.96 -5.95 -10.10
C PHE A 26 0.75 -6.14 -9.21
N ARG A 27 0.99 -6.16 -7.91
CA ARG A 27 -0.06 -6.10 -6.90
C ARG A 27 0.13 -4.90 -5.98
N LEU A 28 -0.92 -4.10 -5.84
CA LEU A 28 -1.01 -2.97 -4.93
C LEU A 28 -1.90 -3.35 -3.74
N ILE A 29 -1.30 -3.46 -2.56
CA ILE A 29 -2.03 -3.65 -1.31
C ILE A 29 -2.36 -2.29 -0.72
N CYS A 30 -3.64 -2.01 -0.59
CA CYS A 30 -4.19 -0.77 -0.11
C CYS A 30 -4.55 -0.88 1.37
N PHE A 31 -4.09 0.09 2.16
CA PHE A 31 -4.33 0.25 3.58
C PHE A 31 -5.23 1.47 3.80
N PRO A 32 -6.56 1.27 3.93
CA PRO A 32 -7.49 2.36 4.18
C PRO A 32 -7.20 3.12 5.47
N GLU A 33 -7.74 4.35 5.57
CA GLU A 33 -7.69 5.10 6.83
C GLU A 33 -8.50 4.40 7.93
N SER A 34 -9.65 3.82 7.57
CA SER A 34 -10.56 3.14 8.48
C SER A 34 -11.30 2.03 7.75
N ALA A 35 -12.00 1.16 8.49
CA ALA A 35 -12.77 0.06 7.92
C ALA A 35 -13.86 0.51 6.92
N HIS A 36 -14.28 1.78 7.01
CA HIS A 36 -15.33 2.37 6.16
C HIS A 36 -14.77 3.14 4.94
N SER A 37 -13.45 3.20 4.75
CA SER A 37 -12.77 4.02 3.74
C SER A 37 -12.38 3.23 2.48
N THR A 38 -13.30 2.42 1.95
CA THR A 38 -13.03 1.51 0.80
C THR A 38 -13.44 2.07 -0.57
N ALA A 39 -14.33 3.07 -0.63
CA ALA A 39 -14.86 3.60 -1.90
C ALA A 39 -13.78 4.20 -2.82
N TYR A 40 -12.76 4.85 -2.25
CA TYR A 40 -11.63 5.38 -3.02
C TYR A 40 -10.86 4.28 -3.77
N TYR A 41 -10.64 3.14 -3.12
CA TYR A 41 -9.87 2.03 -3.68
C TYR A 41 -10.61 1.28 -4.79
N LEU A 42 -11.95 1.30 -4.79
CA LEU A 42 -12.75 0.85 -5.93
C LEU A 42 -12.47 1.68 -7.17
N SER A 43 -12.60 3.00 -7.06
CA SER A 43 -12.28 3.89 -8.18
C SER A 43 -10.81 3.80 -8.61
N LEU A 44 -9.89 3.60 -7.66
CA LEU A 44 -8.47 3.42 -7.95
C LEU A 44 -8.22 2.13 -8.74
N SER A 45 -8.86 1.02 -8.34
CA SER A 45 -8.75 -0.28 -9.01
C SER A 45 -9.21 -0.23 -10.46
N GLU A 46 -10.31 0.47 -10.76
CA GLU A 46 -10.84 0.57 -12.13
C GLU A 46 -9.84 1.23 -13.09
N LEU A 47 -9.09 2.22 -12.61
CA LEU A 47 -8.15 2.99 -13.42
C LEU A 47 -6.76 2.34 -13.53
N LEU A 48 -6.43 1.41 -12.63
CA LEU A 48 -5.13 0.73 -12.55
C LEU A 48 -5.08 -0.60 -13.32
N LEU A 49 -6.25 -1.17 -13.64
CA LEU A 49 -6.34 -2.38 -14.44
C LEU A 49 -6.02 -2.14 -15.92
N PRO A 50 -5.51 -3.16 -16.64
CA PRO A 50 -5.19 -4.50 -16.16
C PRO A 50 -3.79 -4.64 -15.56
N THR A 51 -2.95 -3.59 -15.60
CA THR A 51 -1.53 -3.67 -15.27
C THR A 51 -1.27 -3.91 -13.78
N VAL A 52 -2.09 -3.33 -12.91
CA VAL A 52 -1.92 -3.42 -11.45
C VAL A 52 -3.19 -3.98 -10.83
N GLU A 53 -3.04 -5.09 -10.11
CA GLU A 53 -4.10 -5.68 -9.31
C GLU A 53 -4.20 -4.98 -7.95
N VAL A 54 -5.40 -4.55 -7.56
CA VAL A 54 -5.62 -3.86 -6.27
C VAL A 54 -6.31 -4.78 -5.27
N LEU A 55 -5.69 -4.95 -4.10
CA LEU A 55 -6.30 -5.58 -2.93
C LEU A 55 -6.40 -4.54 -1.81
N ALA A 56 -7.56 -4.42 -1.15
CA ALA A 56 -7.68 -3.60 0.06
C ALA A 56 -7.71 -4.47 1.31
N ILE A 57 -6.99 -4.05 2.35
CA ILE A 57 -7.13 -4.62 3.69
C ILE A 57 -8.49 -4.23 4.25
N GLN A 58 -9.23 -5.24 4.71
CA GLN A 58 -10.39 -5.08 5.58
C GLN A 58 -9.95 -5.26 7.03
N TYR A 59 -10.07 -4.19 7.81
CA TYR A 59 -9.79 -4.24 9.24
C TYR A 59 -10.95 -4.89 10.01
N PRO A 60 -10.67 -5.55 11.15
CA PRO A 60 -11.71 -6.02 12.06
C PRO A 60 -12.64 -4.90 12.48
N LEU A 61 -13.95 -5.17 12.53
CA LEU A 61 -14.94 -4.23 13.03
C LEU A 61 -15.07 -4.43 14.54
N TYR A 62 -14.27 -3.71 15.31
CA TYR A 62 -14.41 -3.76 16.77
C TYR A 62 -15.69 -3.04 17.19
N ALA A 63 -16.67 -3.81 17.66
CA ALA A 63 -17.93 -3.27 18.17
C ALA A 63 -17.67 -2.40 19.42
N GLY A 64 -17.93 -1.09 19.31
CA GLY A 64 -17.93 -0.17 20.46
C GLY A 64 -16.72 0.76 20.59
N LEU A 65 -15.78 0.75 19.64
CA LEU A 65 -14.72 1.75 19.56
C LEU A 65 -15.14 2.90 18.64
N GLU A 66 -15.01 4.13 19.11
CA GLU A 66 -15.18 5.35 18.31
C GLU A 66 -14.11 5.36 17.19
N ASP A 67 -14.43 5.93 16.02
CA ASP A 67 -13.58 6.00 14.80
C ASP A 67 -12.16 6.57 15.02
N ASP A 68 -11.86 7.11 16.21
CA ASP A 68 -10.60 7.77 16.57
C ASP A 68 -9.57 6.86 17.27
N GLU A 69 -9.85 5.56 17.49
CA GLU A 69 -8.81 4.68 18.06
C GLU A 69 -7.69 4.43 17.04
N PRO A 70 -6.42 4.72 17.37
CA PRO A 70 -5.37 4.72 16.36
C PRO A 70 -5.03 3.29 15.91
N LEU A 71 -5.49 2.89 14.72
CA LEU A 71 -5.04 1.67 13.99
C LEU A 71 -3.50 1.51 13.97
N THR A 72 -2.83 2.64 14.12
CA THR A 72 -1.38 2.86 14.20
C THR A 72 -0.62 2.10 15.29
N ASP A 73 -1.25 1.53 16.34
CA ASP A 73 -0.48 0.98 17.46
C ASP A 73 -0.53 -0.54 17.65
N SER A 74 -1.43 -1.26 16.97
CA SER A 74 -1.51 -2.71 17.15
C SER A 74 -0.43 -3.45 16.34
N ALA A 75 0.70 -3.78 17.00
CA ALA A 75 1.69 -4.71 16.46
C ALA A 75 1.04 -6.05 16.07
N ASP A 76 0.02 -6.47 16.82
CA ASP A 76 -0.82 -7.64 16.51
C ASP A 76 -1.55 -7.48 15.15
N LEU A 77 -2.10 -6.31 14.83
CA LEU A 77 -2.76 -6.08 13.54
C LEU A 77 -1.76 -6.17 12.37
N ALA A 78 -0.58 -5.57 12.51
CA ALA A 78 0.47 -5.70 11.51
C ALA A 78 0.87 -7.17 11.33
N ASP A 79 0.90 -7.93 12.43
CA ASP A 79 1.28 -9.33 12.40
C ASP A 79 0.28 -10.19 11.63
N ARG A 80 -1.00 -9.94 11.88
CA ARG A 80 -2.11 -10.64 11.24
C ARG A 80 -2.22 -10.29 9.76
N ILE A 81 -2.01 -9.02 9.39
CA ILE A 81 -1.95 -8.61 7.98
C ILE A 81 -0.80 -9.31 7.28
N PHE A 82 0.40 -9.35 7.86
CA PHE A 82 1.54 -10.05 7.27
C PHE A 82 1.23 -11.55 7.04
N GLY A 83 0.58 -12.22 7.99
CA GLY A 83 0.14 -13.59 7.82
C GLY A 83 -0.84 -13.77 6.66
N ALA A 84 -1.79 -12.84 6.50
CA ALA A 84 -2.76 -12.86 5.41
C ALA A 84 -2.15 -12.53 4.02
N LEU A 85 -1.00 -11.86 3.97
CA LEU A 85 -0.31 -11.56 2.71
C LEU A 85 0.36 -12.78 2.07
N GLY A 86 0.55 -13.89 2.80
CA GLY A 86 1.29 -15.08 2.36
C GLY A 86 0.95 -15.55 0.95
N GLU A 87 -0.34 -15.73 0.65
CA GLU A 87 -0.83 -16.22 -0.64
C GLU A 87 -0.73 -15.17 -1.77
N TRP A 88 -0.46 -13.92 -1.41
CA TRP A 88 -0.43 -12.78 -2.31
C TRP A 88 1.00 -12.26 -2.58
N MET A 89 2.03 -13.05 -2.27
CA MET A 89 3.44 -12.71 -2.52
C MET A 89 4.04 -13.38 -3.78
N ASP A 90 3.21 -13.88 -4.69
CA ASP A 90 3.62 -14.54 -5.95
C ASP A 90 4.12 -13.58 -7.03
N ARG A 91 4.01 -12.26 -6.84
CA ARG A 91 4.36 -11.23 -7.81
C ARG A 91 4.87 -9.96 -7.13
N PRO A 92 5.50 -9.02 -7.86
CA PRO A 92 5.99 -7.78 -7.29
C PRO A 92 4.90 -7.00 -6.54
N LEU A 93 5.15 -6.76 -5.26
CA LEU A 93 4.23 -6.12 -4.32
C LEU A 93 4.60 -4.65 -4.11
N ALA A 94 3.58 -3.80 -4.10
CA ALA A 94 3.65 -2.43 -3.64
C ALA A 94 2.53 -2.16 -2.65
N PHE A 95 2.76 -1.25 -1.70
CA PHE A 95 1.77 -0.88 -0.69
C PHE A 95 1.34 0.57 -0.88
N PHE A 96 0.07 0.86 -0.67
CA PHE A 96 -0.48 2.21 -0.62
C PHE A 96 -1.25 2.41 0.68
N GLY A 97 -0.80 3.32 1.53
CA GLY A 97 -1.51 3.64 2.77
C GLY A 97 -1.90 5.11 2.84
N HIS A 98 -3.13 5.38 3.28
CA HIS A 98 -3.63 6.74 3.51
C HIS A 98 -3.84 7.01 5.00
N ARG A 99 -3.32 8.15 5.47
CA ARG A 99 -3.42 8.61 6.87
C ARG A 99 -2.97 7.51 7.85
N ALA A 100 -3.87 7.00 8.71
CA ALA A 100 -3.52 5.94 9.67
C ALA A 100 -3.04 4.66 8.95
N GLY A 101 -3.59 4.36 7.77
CA GLY A 101 -3.15 3.24 6.95
C GLY A 101 -1.72 3.37 6.43
N ALA A 102 -1.17 4.60 6.30
CA ALA A 102 0.22 4.80 5.88
C ALA A 102 1.23 4.28 6.90
N ASP A 103 0.95 4.49 8.19
CA ASP A 103 1.82 4.01 9.26
C ASP A 103 1.72 2.48 9.41
N LEU A 104 0.51 1.93 9.25
CA LEU A 104 0.30 0.48 9.26
C LEU A 104 0.98 -0.19 8.07
N ALA A 105 0.85 0.38 6.87
CA ALA A 105 1.56 -0.08 5.68
C ALA A 105 3.09 -0.08 5.89
N TYR A 106 3.62 0.95 6.54
CA TYR A 106 5.04 1.01 6.89
C TYR A 106 5.46 -0.11 7.85
N ARG A 107 4.71 -0.35 8.93
CA ARG A 107 5.01 -1.45 9.89
C ARG A 107 4.95 -2.82 9.22
N VAL A 108 3.96 -3.04 8.35
CA VAL A 108 3.83 -4.29 7.59
C VAL A 108 4.97 -4.43 6.58
N ALA A 109 5.39 -3.34 5.92
CA ALA A 109 6.55 -3.36 5.03
C ALA A 109 7.85 -3.69 5.80
N GLU A 110 8.07 -3.10 6.97
CA GLU A 110 9.26 -3.39 7.80
C GLU A 110 9.30 -4.87 8.19
N ARG A 111 8.15 -5.44 8.53
CA ARG A 111 8.03 -6.87 8.80
C ARG A 111 8.29 -7.69 7.55
N LEU A 112 7.67 -7.35 6.42
CA LEU A 112 7.81 -8.09 5.18
C LEU A 112 9.27 -8.18 4.75
N GLU A 113 10.00 -7.06 4.72
CA GLU A 113 11.41 -7.06 4.30
C GLU A 113 12.29 -7.83 5.29
N ARG A 114 12.02 -7.73 6.59
CA ARG A 114 12.78 -8.44 7.64
C ARG A 114 12.58 -9.95 7.57
N GLU A 115 11.33 -10.42 7.42
CA GLU A 115 11.01 -11.86 7.45
C GLU A 115 11.28 -12.56 6.11
N THR A 116 11.13 -11.85 4.97
CA THR A 116 11.32 -12.44 3.64
C THR A 116 12.70 -12.17 3.04
N GLY A 117 13.44 -11.19 3.58
CA GLY A 117 14.70 -10.73 3.00
C GLY A 117 14.58 -10.05 1.64
N THR A 118 13.36 -9.88 1.12
CA THR A 118 13.09 -9.26 -0.18
C THR A 118 12.47 -7.88 0.03
N PRO A 119 13.03 -6.81 -0.54
CA PRO A 119 12.45 -5.48 -0.41
C PRO A 119 11.10 -5.40 -1.12
N LEU A 120 10.16 -4.64 -0.53
CA LEU A 120 8.95 -4.26 -1.23
C LEU A 120 9.32 -3.45 -2.49
N LEU A 121 8.51 -3.48 -3.55
CA LEU A 121 8.82 -2.68 -4.74
C LEU A 121 8.70 -1.18 -4.44
N THR A 122 7.57 -0.77 -3.86
CA THR A 122 7.30 0.62 -3.50
C THR A 122 6.30 0.71 -2.36
N LEU A 123 6.56 1.61 -1.41
CA LEU A 123 5.62 2.04 -0.38
C LEU A 123 5.14 3.47 -0.67
N PHE A 124 3.86 3.63 -0.98
CA PHE A 124 3.19 4.92 -1.10
C PHE A 124 2.61 5.34 0.25
N VAL A 125 3.07 6.48 0.78
CA VAL A 125 2.59 7.04 2.06
C VAL A 125 1.82 8.34 1.80
N SER A 126 0.51 8.29 1.96
CA SER A 126 -0.41 9.36 1.58
C SER A 126 -0.98 10.08 2.80
N GLY A 127 -0.88 11.42 2.83
CA GLY A 127 -1.58 12.23 3.83
C GLY A 127 -1.13 11.92 5.26
N ARG A 128 0.15 11.59 5.45
CA ARG A 128 0.72 11.27 6.77
C ARG A 128 2.14 11.76 6.90
N THR A 129 2.45 12.41 8.03
CA THR A 129 3.83 12.76 8.40
C THR A 129 4.54 11.55 8.97
N ALA A 130 5.83 11.39 8.73
CA ALA A 130 6.65 10.43 9.46
C ALA A 130 6.87 10.96 10.88
N HIS A 131 5.88 10.73 11.73
CA HIS A 131 5.99 10.89 13.17
C HIS A 131 6.37 9.52 13.69
N TRP A 132 7.62 9.40 14.11
CA TRP A 132 8.13 8.46 15.11
C TRP A 132 9.47 9.04 15.47
N GLY A 133 9.72 9.11 16.79
CA GLY A 133 10.81 9.84 17.42
C GLY A 133 12.18 9.53 16.82
N MET A 134 13.19 10.29 17.23
CA MET A 134 14.60 10.12 16.81
C MET A 134 14.95 8.63 16.73
N THR A 135 14.85 8.05 15.53
CA THR A 135 15.20 6.66 15.31
C THR A 135 16.71 6.70 15.17
N LEU A 136 17.39 6.52 16.29
CA LEU A 136 18.84 6.35 16.34
C LEU A 136 19.13 4.97 15.75
N GLY A 137 19.18 4.88 14.41
CA GLY A 137 19.39 3.63 13.69
C GLY A 137 19.34 3.82 12.17
N PRO A 138 19.86 2.86 11.39
CA PRO A 138 19.74 2.88 9.94
C PRO A 138 18.25 2.79 9.50
N PRO A 139 17.91 3.25 8.29
CA PRO A 139 16.56 3.12 7.78
C PRO A 139 16.12 1.66 7.77
N ALA A 140 14.88 1.39 8.20
CA ALA A 140 14.39 0.02 8.32
C ALA A 140 13.94 -0.60 6.99
N LEU A 141 13.67 0.22 5.97
CA LEU A 141 13.25 -0.24 4.65
C LEU A 141 14.36 -0.07 3.59
N GLY A 142 14.46 -1.04 2.71
CA GLY A 142 15.19 -1.01 1.44
C GLY A 142 14.34 -0.54 0.27
N CYS A 143 13.02 -0.72 0.34
CA CYS A 143 12.11 -0.34 -0.74
C CYS A 143 12.09 1.16 -1.03
N ARG A 144 11.63 1.51 -2.22
CA ARG A 144 11.33 2.90 -2.56
C ARG A 144 10.15 3.43 -1.72
N ILE A 145 10.25 4.66 -1.23
CA ILE A 145 9.12 5.36 -0.61
C ILE A 145 8.69 6.53 -1.48
N VAL A 146 7.40 6.61 -1.80
CA VAL A 146 6.79 7.75 -2.50
C VAL A 146 5.78 8.40 -1.55
N ALA A 147 6.08 9.60 -1.09
CA ALA A 147 5.20 10.33 -0.19
C ALA A 147 4.26 11.25 -0.96
N LEU A 148 2.98 11.27 -0.60
CA LEU A 148 1.96 12.11 -1.20
C LEU A 148 1.38 13.07 -0.15
N ALA A 149 1.27 14.34 -0.49
CA ALA A 149 0.72 15.37 0.40
C ALA A 149 -0.17 16.37 -0.36
N GLY A 150 -1.16 16.94 0.34
CA GLY A 150 -1.87 18.13 -0.13
C GLY A 150 -1.10 19.38 0.28
N GLU A 151 -0.92 20.33 -0.62
CA GLU A 151 -0.17 21.58 -0.40
C GLU A 151 -0.66 22.36 0.83
N GLY A 152 -1.98 22.38 1.05
CA GLY A 152 -2.65 23.16 2.09
C GLY A 152 -3.21 22.35 3.25
N ASP A 153 -2.70 21.15 3.55
CA ASP A 153 -3.15 20.39 4.73
C ASP A 153 -2.37 20.79 6.01
N PRO A 154 -3.00 21.53 6.96
CA PRO A 154 -2.32 21.91 8.20
C PRO A 154 -1.99 20.71 9.09
N LYS A 155 -2.67 19.56 8.92
CA LYS A 155 -2.38 18.34 9.68
C LYS A 155 -1.17 17.58 9.15
N THR A 156 -0.75 17.82 7.90
CA THR A 156 0.39 17.15 7.27
C THR A 156 1.36 18.13 6.62
N PRO A 157 2.06 18.96 7.43
CA PRO A 157 3.02 19.91 6.89
C PRO A 157 4.11 19.19 6.08
N LEU A 158 4.49 19.73 4.92
CA LEU A 158 5.45 19.12 4.00
C LEU A 158 6.78 18.74 4.66
N ARG A 159 7.24 19.50 5.67
CA ARG A 159 8.42 19.16 6.46
C ARG A 159 8.27 17.82 7.19
N GLY A 160 7.10 17.55 7.75
CA GLY A 160 6.77 16.29 8.39
C GLY A 160 6.59 15.15 7.39
N VAL A 161 6.11 15.43 6.19
CA VAL A 161 6.02 14.41 5.12
C VAL A 161 7.41 14.06 4.59
N ARG A 162 8.29 15.04 4.35
CA ARG A 162 9.69 14.81 3.94
C ARG A 162 10.48 13.95 4.93
N ALA A 163 10.05 13.86 6.18
CA ALA A 163 10.68 13.02 7.18
C ALA A 163 10.66 11.52 6.83
N TRP A 164 9.75 11.07 5.94
CA TRP A 164 9.73 9.71 5.40
C TRP A 164 11.03 9.33 4.67
N ARG A 165 11.81 10.29 4.14
CA ARG A 165 13.14 10.02 3.58
C ARG A 165 14.05 9.25 4.52
N ARG A 166 13.94 9.48 5.84
CA ARG A 166 14.78 8.82 6.86
C ARG A 166 14.37 7.37 7.14
N ARG A 167 13.25 6.93 6.58
CA ARG A 167 12.65 5.60 6.81
C ARG A 167 13.05 4.57 5.75
N THR A 168 13.66 5.00 4.66
CA THR A 168 14.19 4.10 3.62
C THR A 168 15.66 4.38 3.28
N SER A 169 16.39 3.32 2.96
CA SER A 169 17.71 3.37 2.32
C SER A 169 17.62 3.44 0.79
N GLY A 170 16.47 3.07 0.21
CA GLY A 170 16.15 3.18 -1.21
C GLY A 170 15.78 4.60 -1.66
N ARG A 171 15.21 4.67 -2.88
CA ARG A 171 14.78 5.95 -3.47
C ARG A 171 13.62 6.56 -2.67
N PHE A 172 13.62 7.87 -2.58
CA PHE A 172 12.54 8.64 -1.97
C PHE A 172 12.07 9.73 -2.93
N ASP A 173 10.76 9.81 -3.13
CA ASP A 173 10.12 10.88 -3.88
C ASP A 173 8.98 11.49 -3.05
N LEU A 174 8.69 12.77 -3.28
CA LEU A 174 7.59 13.48 -2.66
C LEU A 174 6.77 14.16 -3.75
N GLU A 175 5.51 13.77 -3.87
CA GLU A 175 4.53 14.40 -4.75
C GLU A 175 3.58 15.28 -3.93
N VAL A 176 3.38 16.52 -4.40
CA VAL A 176 2.51 17.50 -3.73
C VAL A 176 1.37 17.86 -4.66
N PHE A 177 0.15 17.62 -4.21
CA PHE A 177 -1.07 17.86 -4.97
C PHE A 177 -1.73 19.18 -4.54
N PRO A 178 -2.40 19.89 -5.47
CA PRO A 178 -3.23 21.02 -5.12
C PRO A 178 -4.34 20.63 -4.15
N GLY A 179 -4.61 21.49 -3.17
CA GLY A 179 -5.66 21.31 -2.17
C GLY A 179 -5.14 20.88 -0.79
N SER A 180 -6.07 20.47 0.06
CA SER A 180 -5.80 20.03 1.44
C SER A 180 -5.84 18.50 1.53
N ARG A 181 -6.32 17.92 2.63
CA ARG A 181 -6.33 16.47 2.86
C ARG A 181 -7.14 15.62 1.86
N TYR A 182 -8.03 16.24 1.08
CA TYR A 182 -8.93 15.57 0.13
C TYR A 182 -8.36 15.43 -1.28
N TYR A 183 -7.05 15.62 -1.46
CA TYR A 183 -6.41 15.60 -2.77
C TYR A 183 -6.54 14.26 -3.50
N LEU A 184 -6.75 13.16 -2.78
CA LEU A 184 -7.03 11.85 -3.38
C LEU A 184 -8.31 11.89 -4.21
N ASP A 185 -9.36 12.56 -3.74
CA ASP A 185 -10.61 12.69 -4.49
C ASP A 185 -10.49 13.75 -5.59
N SER A 186 -9.89 14.90 -5.28
CA SER A 186 -9.82 16.03 -6.24
C SER A 186 -8.79 15.84 -7.35
N SER A 187 -7.73 15.06 -7.10
CA SER A 187 -6.61 14.81 -8.04
C SER A 187 -6.45 13.31 -8.33
N ARG A 188 -7.57 12.57 -8.35
CA ARG A 188 -7.60 11.11 -8.44
C ARG A 188 -6.83 10.56 -9.65
N ARG A 189 -6.95 11.20 -10.82
CA ARG A 189 -6.30 10.75 -12.06
C ARG A 189 -4.78 10.92 -11.97
N GLU A 190 -4.35 12.04 -11.40
CA GLU A 190 -2.96 12.37 -11.19
C GLU A 190 -2.32 11.38 -10.20
N VAL A 191 -3.04 11.00 -9.14
CA VAL A 191 -2.59 9.95 -8.20
C VAL A 191 -2.46 8.59 -8.90
N VAL A 192 -3.42 8.20 -9.74
CA VAL A 192 -3.34 6.94 -10.51
C VAL A 192 -2.15 6.94 -11.45
N ASN A 193 -1.96 8.02 -12.22
CA ASN A 193 -0.83 8.15 -13.13
C ASN A 193 0.50 8.05 -12.38
N LEU A 194 0.60 8.72 -11.22
CA LEU A 194 1.76 8.57 -10.34
C LEU A 194 1.98 7.10 -9.97
N VAL A 195 0.97 6.39 -9.49
CA VAL A 195 1.13 4.98 -9.11
C VAL A 195 1.61 4.13 -10.29
N HIS A 196 1.01 4.30 -11.48
CA HIS A 196 1.47 3.60 -12.69
C HIS A 196 2.93 3.91 -13.02
N ASP A 197 3.29 5.19 -13.14
CA ASP A 197 4.62 5.63 -13.52
C ASP A 197 5.68 5.10 -12.53
N GLN A 198 5.36 5.16 -11.24
CA GLN A 198 6.28 4.69 -10.20
C GLN A 198 6.48 3.17 -10.23
N LEU A 199 5.43 2.39 -10.52
CA LEU A 199 5.55 0.93 -10.62
C LEU A 199 6.22 0.49 -11.93
N LEU A 200 5.88 1.11 -13.05
CA LEU A 200 6.44 0.79 -14.36
C LEU A 200 7.91 1.20 -14.49
N SER A 201 8.32 2.31 -13.87
CA SER A 201 9.71 2.76 -13.87
C SER A 201 10.69 1.81 -13.14
N GLN A 202 10.18 0.80 -12.45
CA GLN A 202 10.99 -0.18 -11.71
C GLN A 202 11.23 -1.49 -12.48
N VAL A 203 10.56 -1.71 -13.61
CA VAL A 203 10.76 -2.91 -14.42
C VAL A 203 12.00 -2.69 -15.29
N PRO A 204 13.06 -3.50 -15.16
CA PRO A 204 14.10 -3.55 -16.18
C PRO A 204 13.43 -3.93 -17.49
N VAL A 205 13.70 -3.17 -18.55
CA VAL A 205 13.10 -3.36 -19.89
C VAL A 205 13.30 -4.78 -20.46
N ASP A 206 14.20 -5.58 -19.86
CA ASP A 206 14.61 -6.90 -20.33
C ASP A 206 14.21 -8.08 -19.40
N ALA A 207 13.31 -7.89 -18.43
CA ALA A 207 12.77 -9.02 -17.66
C ALA A 207 11.69 -9.77 -18.47
N GLU A 208 12.11 -10.41 -19.57
CA GLU A 208 11.34 -11.46 -20.22
C GLU A 208 11.05 -12.52 -19.15
N TRP A 209 9.81 -12.55 -18.67
CA TRP A 209 9.30 -13.70 -17.96
C TRP A 209 9.31 -14.84 -18.98
N GLU A 210 10.32 -15.71 -18.92
CA GLU A 210 10.27 -17.01 -19.57
C GLU A 210 9.06 -17.75 -18.99
N ALA A 211 7.92 -17.59 -19.68
CA ALA A 211 6.85 -18.54 -19.60
C ALA A 211 7.46 -19.87 -20.02
N GLY A 212 7.68 -20.74 -19.04
CA GLY A 212 8.21 -22.08 -19.23
C GLY A 212 7.46 -22.75 -20.37
N ALA A 213 8.15 -22.94 -21.48
CA ALA A 213 7.70 -23.80 -22.55
C ALA A 213 7.70 -25.23 -22.00
N GLU A 214 6.50 -25.71 -21.61
CA GLU A 214 6.16 -27.11 -21.79
C GLU A 214 6.24 -27.42 -23.28
N ASP A 215 7.19 -28.27 -23.68
CA ASP A 215 6.91 -29.54 -24.38
C ASP A 215 8.21 -30.06 -25.01
N GLN A 216 8.83 -31.05 -24.37
CA GLN A 216 9.68 -32.02 -25.06
C GLN A 216 9.17 -33.42 -24.74
N GLY A 217 8.05 -33.76 -25.35
CA GLY A 217 7.74 -35.14 -25.73
C GLY A 217 8.11 -35.40 -27.20
N ALA A 218 9.18 -36.19 -27.43
CA ALA A 218 9.31 -37.23 -28.46
C ALA A 218 10.74 -37.79 -28.49
#